data_AF-A0A6P6NI28-F1
#
_entry.id   AF-A0A6P6NI28-F1
#
_cell.length_a   1.000
_cell.length_b   1.000
_cell.length_c   1.000
_cell.angle_alpha   90.00
_cell.angle_beta   90.00
_cell.angle_gamma   90.00
#
_symmetry.space_group_name_H-M   'P 1'
#
loop_
_entity.id
_entity.type
_entity.pdbx_description
1 polymer ?
#
loop_
_entity_poly.entity_id
_entity_poly.type
_entity_poly.pdbx_seq_one_letter_code
_entity_poly.pdbx_strand_id
1 'polypeptide(L)'
;MADESFKKEFLEAHNQYRKQHQAPELKYSVELCSAAQKWADHLLNIKKLAHSDTKNGENVFFSFSSVKKTPKGKEAVDSWYSEIKDYNFRSPGFQSNTGHFTQVVWKSSTELGVGLATDGNTVFVVGQYKPAGNMTNAGYFEKNVLPKNK
;
A
#
# COMPACT_ATOMS: atom_id res chain seq x y z
N MET A 1 -9.70 13.85 -2.48
CA MET A 1 -9.56 12.80 -3.51
C MET A 1 -8.17 12.88 -4.12
N ALA A 2 -7.56 11.73 -4.41
CA ALA A 2 -6.29 11.68 -5.15
C ALA A 2 -6.46 12.21 -6.58
N ASP A 3 -5.63 13.17 -6.99
CA ASP A 3 -5.57 13.64 -8.37
C ASP A 3 -4.69 12.73 -9.25
N GLU A 4 -4.71 12.94 -10.57
CA GLU A 4 -3.95 12.10 -11.50
C GLU A 4 -2.43 12.09 -11.25
N SER A 5 -1.86 13.20 -10.75
CA SER A 5 -0.44 13.27 -10.43
C SER A 5 -0.11 12.37 -9.24
N PHE A 6 -0.92 12.44 -8.18
CA PHE A 6 -0.78 11.61 -6.99
C PHE A 6 -0.91 10.12 -7.34
N LYS A 7 -1.92 9.76 -8.13
CA LYS A 7 -2.16 8.38 -8.57
C LYS A 7 -0.98 7.83 -9.37
N LYS A 8 -0.42 8.65 -10.26
CA LYS A 8 0.75 8.31 -11.07
C LYS A 8 1.98 8.08 -10.19
N GLU A 9 2.31 9.03 -9.31
CA GLU A 9 3.45 8.89 -8.37
C GLU A 9 3.30 7.65 -7.48
N PHE A 10 2.10 7.39 -6.99
CA PHE A 10 1.79 6.23 -6.17
C PHE A 10 2.06 4.93 -6.94
N LEU A 11 1.52 4.78 -8.16
CA LEU A 11 1.73 3.59 -8.99
C LEU A 11 3.21 3.41 -9.39
N GLU A 12 3.88 4.49 -9.80
CA GLU A 12 5.29 4.47 -10.19
C GLU A 12 6.17 4.03 -9.03
N ALA A 13 5.93 4.55 -7.82
CA ALA A 13 6.65 4.13 -6.62
C ALA A 13 6.48 2.63 -6.32
N HIS A 14 5.25 2.10 -6.43
CA HIS A 14 5.02 0.66 -6.28
C HIS A 14 5.82 -0.14 -7.30
N ASN A 15 5.72 0.23 -8.58
CA ASN A 15 6.36 -0.52 -9.65
C ASN A 15 7.90 -0.43 -9.60
N GLN A 16 8.46 0.68 -9.12
CA GLN A 16 9.89 0.80 -8.82
C GLN A 16 10.35 -0.20 -7.77
N TYR A 17 9.62 -0.35 -6.66
CA TYR A 17 9.96 -1.34 -5.63
C TYR A 17 9.69 -2.77 -6.11
N ARG A 18 8.55 -3.04 -6.73
CA ARG A 18 8.20 -4.37 -7.25
C ARG A 18 9.23 -4.91 -8.24
N LYS A 19 9.77 -4.05 -9.10
CA LYS A 19 10.86 -4.41 -10.02
C LYS A 19 12.11 -4.89 -9.28
N GLN A 20 12.47 -4.26 -8.16
CA GLN A 20 13.59 -4.72 -7.33
C GLN A 20 13.36 -6.12 -6.77
N HIS A 21 12.10 -6.52 -6.59
CA HIS A 21 11.65 -7.79 -6.00
C HIS A 21 11.11 -8.80 -7.03
N GLN A 22 11.42 -8.62 -8.33
CA GLN A 22 10.98 -9.49 -9.41
C GLN A 22 9.46 -9.71 -9.47
N ALA A 23 8.71 -8.75 -8.93
CA ALA A 23 7.26 -8.73 -8.96
C ALA A 23 6.82 -7.95 -10.22
N PRO A 24 5.87 -8.49 -11.02
CA PRO A 24 5.33 -7.77 -12.18
C PRO A 24 4.70 -6.44 -11.79
N GLU A 25 4.68 -5.49 -12.71
CA GLU A 25 4.06 -4.18 -12.49
C GLU A 25 2.56 -4.30 -12.20
N LEU A 26 2.09 -3.50 -11.25
CA LEU A 26 0.67 -3.32 -10.99
C LEU A 26 0.05 -2.44 -12.08
N LYS A 27 -1.23 -2.66 -12.32
CA LYS A 27 -2.08 -1.81 -13.16
C LYS A 27 -3.10 -1.07 -12.31
N TYR A 28 -3.42 0.13 -12.75
CA TYR A 28 -4.40 0.96 -12.06
C TYR A 28 -5.82 0.41 -12.24
N SER A 29 -6.63 0.41 -11.18
CA SER A 29 -8.02 -0.07 -11.19
C SER A 29 -8.96 0.98 -10.63
N VAL A 30 -9.88 1.47 -11.48
CA VAL A 30 -10.84 2.53 -11.14
C VAL A 30 -11.80 2.07 -10.03
N GLU A 31 -12.19 0.79 -10.03
CA GLU A 31 -13.02 0.19 -8.99
C GLU A 31 -12.33 0.26 -7.63
N LEU A 32 -11.07 -0.21 -7.55
CA LEU A 32 -10.28 -0.17 -6.31
C LEU A 32 -10.04 1.26 -5.83
N CYS A 33 -9.87 2.23 -6.72
CA CYS A 33 -9.71 3.63 -6.33
C CYS A 33 -10.97 4.20 -5.69
N SER A 34 -12.12 3.85 -6.27
CA SER A 34 -13.41 4.29 -5.74
C SER A 34 -13.66 3.71 -4.35
N ALA A 35 -13.30 2.44 -4.13
CA ALA A 35 -13.37 1.79 -2.82
C ALA A 35 -12.36 2.40 -1.82
N ALA A 36 -11.09 2.53 -2.21
CA ALA A 36 -10.05 3.11 -1.38
C ALA A 36 -10.33 4.57 -1.00
N GLN A 37 -10.89 5.37 -1.92
CA GLN A 37 -11.27 6.75 -1.65
C GLN A 37 -12.39 6.84 -0.61
N LYS A 38 -13.45 6.04 -0.76
CA LYS A 38 -14.53 5.97 0.23
C LYS A 38 -13.99 5.62 1.62
N TRP A 39 -13.04 4.70 1.69
CA TRP A 39 -12.42 4.34 2.97
C TRP A 39 -11.54 5.45 3.53
N ALA A 40 -10.71 6.09 2.70
CA ALA A 40 -9.90 7.23 3.14
C ALA A 40 -10.76 8.36 3.71
N ASP A 41 -11.88 8.69 3.06
CA ASP A 41 -12.83 9.70 3.54
C ASP A 41 -13.47 9.29 4.87
N HIS A 42 -13.82 8.00 5.03
CA HIS A 42 -14.31 7.47 6.30
C HIS A 42 -13.29 7.60 7.43
N LEU A 43 -12.03 7.20 7.19
CA LEU A 43 -10.94 7.31 8.17
C LEU A 43 -10.68 8.76 8.59
N LEU A 44 -10.75 9.69 7.65
CA LEU A 44 -10.63 11.11 7.94
C LEU A 44 -11.77 11.61 8.83
N ASN A 45 -13.00 11.12 8.60
CA ASN A 45 -14.17 11.50 9.40
C ASN A 45 -14.09 10.96 10.84
N ILE A 46 -13.66 9.71 11.02
CA ILE A 46 -13.57 9.09 12.36
C ILE A 46 -12.23 9.35 13.06
N LYS A 47 -11.24 9.93 12.35
CA LYS A 47 -9.88 10.22 12.83
C LYS A 47 -9.19 9.01 13.47
N LYS A 48 -9.40 7.82 12.91
CA LYS A 48 -8.89 6.56 13.45
C LYS A 48 -8.31 5.72 12.33
N LEU A 49 -7.17 5.08 12.60
CA LEU A 49 -6.61 4.05 11.72
C LEU A 49 -7.41 2.75 11.88
N ALA A 50 -7.98 2.28 10.78
CA ALA A 50 -8.71 1.01 10.70
C ALA A 50 -8.64 0.46 9.28
N HIS A 51 -8.76 -0.86 9.15
CA HIS A 51 -8.89 -1.52 7.86
C HIS A 51 -10.36 -1.58 7.43
N SER A 52 -10.59 -1.55 6.12
CA SER A 52 -11.94 -1.72 5.56
C SER A 52 -12.41 -3.18 5.63
N ASP A 53 -13.73 -3.39 5.58
CA ASP A 53 -14.33 -4.73 5.52
C ASP A 53 -14.29 -5.36 4.11
N THR A 54 -13.43 -4.86 3.21
CA THR A 54 -13.33 -5.38 1.84
C THR A 54 -12.50 -6.65 1.78
N LYS A 55 -12.69 -7.45 0.72
CA LYS A 55 -11.86 -8.63 0.43
C LYS A 55 -10.55 -8.28 -0.30
N ASN A 56 -10.30 -7.00 -0.53
CA ASN A 56 -9.11 -6.52 -1.22
C ASN A 56 -7.94 -6.54 -0.24
N GLY A 57 -6.72 -6.68 -0.75
CA GLY A 57 -5.54 -6.34 0.05
C GLY A 57 -5.58 -4.86 0.38
N GLU A 58 -5.09 -4.45 1.55
CA GLU A 58 -5.17 -3.05 1.96
C GLU A 58 -3.95 -2.60 2.77
N ASN A 59 -3.38 -1.46 2.39
CA ASN A 59 -2.46 -0.70 3.22
C ASN A 59 -3.08 0.64 3.57
N VAL A 60 -2.90 1.08 4.81
CA VAL A 60 -3.36 2.38 5.29
C VAL A 60 -2.17 3.17 5.79
N PHE A 61 -2.09 4.43 5.38
CA PHE A 61 -1.09 5.39 5.83
C PHE A 61 -1.79 6.56 6.50
N PHE A 62 -1.20 7.04 7.59
CA PHE A 62 -1.65 8.19 8.34
C PHE A 62 -0.48 9.13 8.61
N SER A 63 -0.73 10.42 8.45
CA SER A 63 0.20 11.48 8.82
C SER A 63 -0.55 12.65 9.42
N PHE A 64 0.06 13.30 10.40
CA PHE A 64 -0.42 14.53 11.00
C PHE A 64 0.71 15.56 11.03
N SER A 65 0.40 16.80 10.65
CA SER A 65 1.34 17.92 10.65
C SER A 65 0.62 19.21 11.05
N SER A 66 1.27 20.03 11.88
CA SER A 66 0.80 21.39 12.21
C SER A 66 0.99 22.37 11.05
N VAL A 67 1.85 22.04 10.10
CA VAL A 67 2.05 22.79 8.86
C VAL A 67 1.32 22.05 7.73
N LYS A 68 0.48 22.78 6.99
CA LYS A 68 -0.21 22.23 5.81
C LYS A 68 0.83 21.73 4.81
N LYS A 69 0.76 20.44 4.49
CA LYS A 69 1.59 19.81 3.47
C LYS A 69 0.69 19.19 2.42
N THR A 70 1.10 19.32 1.16
CA THR A 70 0.48 18.57 0.07
C THR A 70 1.04 17.14 0.12
N PRO A 71 0.20 16.14 0.39
CA PRO A 71 0.66 14.75 0.46
C PRO A 71 1.09 14.28 -0.93
N LYS A 72 2.21 13.57 -1.00
CA LYS A 72 2.73 13.00 -2.25
C LYS A 72 2.39 11.52 -2.36
N GLY A 73 2.14 11.06 -3.59
CA GLY A 73 1.77 9.67 -3.83
C GLY A 73 2.85 8.71 -3.32
N LYS A 74 4.12 9.08 -3.54
CA LYS A 74 5.28 8.26 -3.15
C LYS A 74 5.51 8.16 -1.64
N GLU A 75 5.07 9.13 -0.84
CA GLU A 75 5.37 9.19 0.60
C GLU A 75 4.78 7.99 1.37
N ALA A 76 3.51 7.67 1.12
CA ALA A 76 2.86 6.51 1.73
C ALA A 76 3.54 5.19 1.31
N VAL A 77 3.91 5.08 0.03
CA VAL A 77 4.56 3.88 -0.53
C VAL A 77 5.95 3.68 0.06
N ASP A 78 6.74 4.75 0.18
CA ASP A 78 8.07 4.71 0.80
C ASP A 78 7.99 4.30 2.26
N SER A 79 7.00 4.84 2.99
CA SER A 79 6.75 4.45 4.37
C SER A 79 6.43 2.96 4.49
N TRP A 80 5.51 2.45 3.68
CA TRP A 80 5.15 1.02 3.67
C TRP A 80 6.33 0.13 3.26
N TYR A 81 7.09 0.54 2.26
CA TYR A 81 8.24 -0.22 1.80
C TYR A 81 9.38 -0.26 2.82
N SER A 82 9.54 0.79 3.64
CA SER A 82 10.63 0.89 4.62
C SER A 82 10.63 -0.24 5.66
N GLU A 83 9.50 -0.93 5.85
CA GLU A 83 9.37 -2.13 6.69
C GLU A 83 10.21 -3.32 6.20
N ILE A 84 10.73 -3.28 4.96
CA ILE A 84 11.67 -4.29 4.45
C ILE A 84 12.87 -4.49 5.38
N LYS A 85 13.31 -3.44 6.11
CA LYS A 85 14.42 -3.51 7.05
C LYS A 85 14.16 -4.49 8.21
N ASP A 86 12.89 -4.73 8.52
CA ASP A 86 12.44 -5.58 9.61
C ASP A 86 12.01 -6.97 9.10
N TYR A 87 11.92 -7.19 7.78
CA TYR A 87 11.49 -8.45 7.19
C TYR A 87 12.63 -9.47 7.06
N ASN A 88 12.50 -10.61 7.74
CA ASN A 88 13.45 -11.71 7.61
C ASN A 88 13.11 -12.66 6.46
N PHE A 89 13.79 -12.49 5.31
CA PHE A 89 13.64 -13.36 4.14
C PHE A 89 14.06 -14.83 4.38
N ARG A 90 14.82 -15.14 5.43
CA ARG A 90 15.19 -16.52 5.79
C ARG A 90 14.06 -17.28 6.49
N SER A 91 13.05 -16.56 6.98
CA SER A 91 11.87 -17.11 7.65
C SER A 91 10.61 -16.52 7.01
N PRO A 92 10.32 -16.86 5.73
CA PRO A 92 9.22 -16.26 5.00
C PRO A 92 7.88 -16.57 5.67
N GLY A 93 7.06 -15.55 5.84
CA GLY A 93 5.76 -15.64 6.50
C GLY A 93 5.24 -14.26 6.89
N PHE A 94 4.08 -14.25 7.54
CA PHE A 94 3.58 -13.04 8.18
C PHE A 94 4.49 -12.71 9.37
N GLN A 95 5.01 -11.48 9.38
CA GLN A 95 5.79 -10.93 10.47
C GLN A 95 5.13 -9.62 10.90
N SER A 96 5.07 -9.37 12.20
CA SER A 96 4.52 -8.12 12.72
C SER A 96 5.33 -6.94 12.17
N ASN A 97 4.65 -5.84 11.85
CA ASN A 97 5.24 -4.61 11.32
C ASN A 97 5.88 -4.72 9.92
N THR A 98 5.63 -5.81 9.17
CA THR A 98 6.11 -5.93 7.78
C THR A 98 4.98 -6.11 6.77
N GLY A 99 3.73 -6.06 7.23
CA GLY A 99 2.55 -6.35 6.43
C GLY A 99 2.35 -5.38 5.27
N HIS A 100 2.73 -4.10 5.45
CA HIS A 100 2.59 -3.14 4.37
C HIS A 100 3.64 -3.41 3.28
N PHE A 101 4.90 -3.64 3.68
CA PHE A 101 5.95 -4.01 2.74
C PHE A 101 5.56 -5.25 1.93
N THR A 102 5.14 -6.34 2.60
CA THR A 102 4.82 -7.59 1.91
C THR A 102 3.67 -7.44 0.94
N GLN A 103 2.69 -6.58 1.23
CA GLN A 103 1.61 -6.26 0.29
C GLN A 103 2.10 -5.43 -0.92
N VAL A 104 2.99 -4.45 -0.72
CA VAL A 104 3.56 -3.64 -1.83
C VAL A 104 4.25 -4.53 -2.85
N VAL A 105 5.08 -5.48 -2.38
CA VAL A 105 5.87 -6.36 -3.25
C VAL A 105 5.17 -7.69 -3.60
N TRP A 106 3.92 -7.89 -3.18
CA TRP A 106 3.22 -9.16 -3.36
C TRP A 106 3.09 -9.53 -4.84
N LYS A 107 3.84 -10.55 -5.27
CA LYS A 107 4.00 -10.90 -6.69
C LYS A 107 2.68 -11.16 -7.41
N SER A 108 1.73 -11.83 -6.76
CA SER A 108 0.45 -12.21 -7.39
C SER A 108 -0.57 -11.09 -7.46
N SER A 109 -0.37 -9.96 -6.76
CA SER A 109 -1.25 -8.80 -6.91
C SER A 109 -0.98 -8.15 -8.26
N THR A 110 -2.05 -7.82 -9.00
CA THR A 110 -1.98 -7.32 -10.38
C THR A 110 -2.61 -5.94 -10.54
N GLU A 111 -3.58 -5.61 -9.70
CA GLU A 111 -4.31 -4.35 -9.71
C GLU A 111 -4.08 -3.56 -8.43
N LEU A 112 -4.06 -2.23 -8.58
CA LEU A 112 -3.87 -1.26 -7.52
C LEU A 112 -4.92 -0.16 -7.62
N GLY A 113 -5.47 0.25 -6.49
CA GLY A 113 -6.21 1.50 -6.36
C GLY A 113 -5.75 2.31 -5.17
N VAL A 114 -5.93 3.63 -5.24
CA VAL A 114 -5.57 4.53 -4.14
C VAL A 114 -6.66 5.56 -3.85
N GLY A 115 -6.85 5.83 -2.56
CA GLY A 115 -7.68 6.89 -2.02
C GLY A 115 -6.85 7.84 -1.17
N LEU A 116 -7.15 9.14 -1.25
CA LEU A 116 -6.52 10.19 -0.45
C LEU A 116 -7.60 11.11 0.14
N ALA A 117 -7.57 11.25 1.47
CA ALA A 117 -8.41 12.17 2.21
C ALA A 117 -7.55 13.02 3.15
N THR A 118 -7.80 14.34 3.17
CA THR A 118 -7.09 15.27 4.04
C THR A 118 -7.95 16.47 4.42
N ASP A 119 -7.75 17.00 5.62
CA ASP A 119 -8.30 18.29 6.08
C ASP A 119 -7.24 19.41 6.14
N GLY A 120 -6.07 19.15 5.55
CA GLY A 120 -4.90 20.03 5.54
C GLY A 120 -3.86 19.72 6.62
N ASN A 121 -4.28 19.21 7.78
CA ASN A 121 -3.37 18.84 8.87
C ASN A 121 -3.25 17.32 9.03
N THR A 122 -4.35 16.61 8.77
CA THR A 122 -4.44 15.15 8.80
C THR A 122 -4.47 14.61 7.38
N VAL A 123 -3.72 13.55 7.12
CA VAL A 123 -3.69 12.86 5.83
C VAL A 123 -3.95 11.38 6.07
N PHE A 124 -4.91 10.82 5.33
CA PHE A 124 -5.09 9.39 5.18
C PHE A 124 -4.89 8.99 3.72
N VAL A 125 -4.06 7.97 3.50
CA VAL A 125 -3.89 7.33 2.19
C VAL A 125 -4.23 5.86 2.33
N VAL A 126 -5.10 5.36 1.47
CA VAL A 126 -5.51 3.95 1.44
C VAL A 126 -5.10 3.37 0.10
N GLY A 127 -4.28 2.32 0.10
CA GLY A 127 -3.94 1.53 -1.08
C GLY A 127 -4.68 0.20 -1.05
N GLN A 128 -5.43 -0.13 -2.10
CA GLN A 128 -6.11 -1.43 -2.23
C GLN A 128 -5.55 -2.25 -3.39
N TYR A 129 -5.46 -3.56 -3.19
CA TYR A 129 -4.78 -4.49 -4.09
C TYR A 129 -5.67 -5.67 -4.45
N LYS A 130 -5.61 -6.10 -5.71
CA LYS A 130 -6.33 -7.28 -6.20
C LYS A 130 -5.43 -8.13 -7.11
N PRO A 131 -5.38 -9.46 -6.92
CA PRO A 131 -5.77 -10.20 -5.72
C PRO A 131 -5.08 -9.69 -4.44
N ALA A 132 -5.70 -9.96 -3.29
CA ALA A 132 -5.16 -9.61 -1.98
C ALA A 132 -3.81 -10.32 -1.71
N GLY A 133 -2.90 -9.61 -1.05
CA GLY A 133 -1.66 -10.16 -0.54
C GLY A 133 -1.78 -10.69 0.88
N ASN A 134 -0.62 -10.98 1.49
CA ASN A 134 -0.51 -11.37 2.91
C ASN A 134 -1.32 -12.61 3.31
N MET A 135 -1.63 -13.49 2.35
CA MET A 135 -2.29 -14.76 2.61
C MET A 135 -1.32 -15.70 3.37
N THR A 136 -1.74 -16.19 4.54
CA THR A 136 -0.90 -16.98 5.46
C THR A 136 -0.82 -18.47 5.14
N ASN A 137 -1.37 -18.89 4.00
CA ASN A 137 -1.25 -20.26 3.50
C ASN A 137 0.23 -20.65 3.32
N ALA A 138 0.54 -21.91 3.60
CA ALA A 138 1.90 -22.44 3.51
C ALA A 138 2.55 -22.15 2.14
N GLY A 139 3.75 -21.57 2.16
CA GLY A 139 4.55 -21.25 0.98
C GLY A 139 4.08 -20.02 0.17
N TYR A 140 3.02 -19.32 0.57
CA TYR A 140 2.55 -18.14 -0.18
C TYR A 140 3.54 -16.96 -0.07
N PHE A 141 4.05 -16.69 1.14
CA PHE A 141 5.03 -15.62 1.34
C PHE A 141 6.32 -15.87 0.55
N GLU A 142 6.84 -17.09 0.56
CA GLU A 142 8.05 -17.46 -0.20
C GLU A 142 7.88 -17.23 -1.72
N LYS A 143 6.69 -17.52 -2.26
CA LYS A 143 6.39 -17.32 -3.69
C LYS A 143 6.12 -15.87 -4.07
N ASN A 144 5.68 -15.04 -3.11
CA ASN A 144 5.18 -13.69 -3.37
C ASN A 144 6.06 -12.55 -2.85
N VAL A 145 6.94 -12.80 -1.88
CA VAL A 145 7.80 -11.81 -1.25
C VAL A 145 9.24 -12.23 -1.47
N LEU A 146 9.77 -11.91 -2.66
CA LEU A 146 11.12 -12.28 -3.06
C LEU A 146 12.14 -11.27 -2.51
N PRO A 147 13.41 -11.65 -2.28
CA PRO A 147 14.46 -10.69 -1.92
C PRO A 147 14.75 -9.72 -3.08
N LYS A 148 15.50 -8.65 -2.80
CA LYS A 148 15.99 -7.76 -3.86
C LYS A 148 16.87 -8.52 -4.85
N ASN A 149 16.78 -8.16 -6.12
CA ASN A 149 17.76 -8.56 -7.14
C ASN A 149 19.17 -8.15 -6.68
N LYS A 150 20.15 -9.01 -6.94
CA LYS A 150 21.57 -8.67 -6.83
C LYS A 150 22.00 -7.78 -7.99
#